data_AF-A0A817E438-F1
#
_entry.id   AF-A0A817E438-F1
#
_cell.length_a   1.000
_cell.length_b   1.000
_cell.length_c   1.000
_cell.angle_alpha   90.00
_cell.angle_beta   90.00
_cell.angle_gamma   90.00
#
_symmetry.space_group_name_H-M   'P 1'
#
loop_
_entity.id
_entity.type
_entity.pdbx_description
1 polymer ?
#
loop_
_entity_poly.entity_id
_entity_poly.type
_entity_poly.pdbx_seq_one_letter_code
_entity_poly.pdbx_strand_id
1 'polypeptide(L)'
;MDAFLAQPTSHSHALQPDRVPAIQLKNDIKVRAVITDEPSSSILHSVLRTYPLSAAGEFPSNEALMLMIRRQRTVETVDIDGRLPEKLRKTYRDEDFILHEDKNLIIFTTKTNLSILKQNKYWFDDGTFKVNYQLNVSLFFSNFLSSVWRQVQNKGLTTKYNEDEYFRLNVKKLIALAFVPLDQVITGFDLICDQFDDDADDLLDYFAKNMDW
;
A
#
# COMPACT_ATOMS: atom_id res chain seq x y z
N MET A 1 -29.01 14.85 -2.04
CA MET A 1 -27.65 14.46 -1.61
C MET A 1 -26.87 14.40 -2.89
N ASP A 2 -26.24 15.52 -3.25
CA ASP A 2 -25.64 15.68 -4.58
C ASP A 2 -24.23 15.08 -4.55
N ALA A 3 -24.06 13.96 -5.25
CA ALA A 3 -22.77 13.29 -5.36
C ALA A 3 -21.92 14.02 -6.40
N PHE A 4 -20.83 14.65 -5.96
CA PHE A 4 -19.82 15.22 -6.86
C PHE A 4 -18.96 14.09 -7.41
N LEU A 5 -19.28 13.59 -8.62
CA LEU A 5 -18.44 12.64 -9.33
C LEU A 5 -17.33 13.39 -10.08
N ALA A 6 -16.08 13.21 -9.66
CA ALA A 6 -14.94 13.73 -10.38
C ALA A 6 -14.79 13.02 -11.74
N GLN A 7 -14.52 13.79 -12.80
CA GLN A 7 -14.26 13.24 -14.14
C GLN A 7 -12.87 12.59 -14.17
N PRO A 8 -12.68 11.45 -14.87
CA PRO A 8 -11.39 10.78 -14.96
C PRO A 8 -10.34 11.66 -15.64
N THR A 9 -9.12 11.73 -15.10
CA THR A 9 -7.99 12.39 -15.75
C THR A 9 -7.46 11.54 -16.90
N SER A 10 -7.26 12.16 -18.07
CA SER A 10 -6.68 11.51 -19.25
C SER A 10 -5.17 11.34 -19.09
N HIS A 11 -4.73 10.20 -18.56
CA HIS A 11 -3.32 9.81 -18.53
C HIS A 11 -3.00 8.90 -19.72
N SER A 12 -2.45 9.48 -20.79
CA SER A 12 -1.95 8.75 -21.96
C SER A 12 -0.44 8.93 -22.05
N HIS A 13 0.32 8.03 -21.44
CA HIS A 13 1.77 7.95 -21.63
C HIS A 13 2.08 6.89 -22.70
N ALA A 14 3.16 7.11 -23.44
CA ALA A 14 3.67 6.10 -24.36
C ALA A 14 4.02 4.82 -23.59
N LEU A 15 3.83 3.66 -24.22
CA LEU A 15 4.23 2.37 -23.66
C LEU A 15 5.72 2.40 -23.31
N GLN A 16 6.06 2.02 -22.09
CA GLN A 16 7.43 1.85 -21.59
C GLN A 16 7.85 0.38 -21.74
N PRO A 17 8.49 0.00 -22.86
CA PRO A 17 8.80 -1.41 -23.15
C PRO A 17 9.84 -2.02 -22.21
N ASP A 18 10.67 -1.18 -21.59
CA ASP A 18 11.63 -1.50 -20.53
C ASP A 18 10.98 -2.00 -19.23
N ARG A 19 9.70 -1.67 -18.98
CA ARG A 19 8.95 -2.18 -17.82
C ARG A 19 8.43 -3.61 -17.99
N VAL A 20 8.26 -4.06 -19.23
CA VAL A 20 7.69 -5.39 -19.51
C VAL A 20 8.56 -6.52 -18.93
N PRO A 21 9.90 -6.52 -19.11
CA PRO A 21 10.78 -7.49 -18.47
C PRO A 21 10.71 -7.48 -16.95
N ALA A 22 10.62 -6.29 -16.31
CA ALA A 22 10.53 -6.17 -14.86
C ALA A 22 9.23 -6.78 -14.30
N ILE A 23 8.11 -6.59 -15.00
CA ILE A 23 6.82 -7.18 -14.63
C ILE A 23 6.85 -8.71 -14.76
N GLN A 24 7.38 -9.22 -15.88
CA GLN A 24 7.54 -10.66 -16.10
C GLN A 24 8.42 -11.28 -15.01
N LEU A 25 9.54 -10.62 -14.70
CA LEU A 25 10.46 -11.02 -13.65
C LEU A 25 9.77 -11.17 -12.29
N LYS A 26 9.00 -10.16 -11.88
CA LYS A 26 8.29 -10.16 -10.60
C LYS A 26 7.27 -11.30 -10.54
N ASN A 27 6.55 -11.57 -11.63
CA ASN A 27 5.59 -12.66 -11.70
C ASN A 27 6.27 -14.03 -11.61
N ASP A 28 7.37 -14.23 -12.33
CA ASP A 28 8.12 -15.49 -12.30
C ASP A 28 8.67 -15.78 -10.91
N ILE A 29 9.24 -14.77 -10.23
CA ILE A 29 9.71 -14.92 -8.85
C ILE A 29 8.56 -15.27 -7.91
N LYS A 30 7.40 -14.59 -8.02
CA LYS A 30 6.23 -14.87 -7.18
C LYS A 30 5.76 -16.31 -7.35
N VAL A 31 5.59 -16.77 -8.60
CA VAL A 31 5.16 -18.13 -8.88
C VAL A 31 6.17 -19.13 -8.32
N ARG A 32 7.46 -18.94 -8.62
CA ARG A 32 8.54 -19.84 -8.18
C ARG A 32 8.67 -19.89 -6.67
N ALA A 33 8.52 -18.76 -5.98
CA ALA A 33 8.59 -18.68 -4.53
C ALA A 33 7.46 -19.46 -3.83
N VAL A 34 6.29 -19.61 -4.45
CA VAL A 34 5.17 -20.43 -3.93
C VAL A 34 5.39 -21.91 -4.19
N ILE A 35 5.85 -22.28 -5.39
CA ILE A 35 5.85 -23.68 -5.83
C ILE A 35 7.17 -24.42 -5.58
N THR A 36 8.25 -23.71 -5.21
CA THR A 36 9.57 -24.30 -4.96
C THR A 36 10.14 -23.96 -3.59
N ASP A 37 10.89 -24.90 -3.03
CA ASP A 37 11.67 -24.75 -1.79
C ASP A 37 13.11 -24.23 -2.03
N GLU A 38 13.39 -23.68 -3.22
CA GLU A 38 14.74 -23.21 -3.55
C GLU A 38 15.21 -22.11 -2.58
N PRO A 39 16.49 -22.02 -2.21
CA PRO A 39 16.98 -20.89 -1.44
C PRO A 39 16.68 -19.57 -2.15
N SER A 40 16.25 -18.53 -1.41
CA SER A 40 15.89 -17.24 -2.02
C SER A 40 17.04 -16.63 -2.84
N SER A 41 18.28 -16.85 -2.39
CA SER A 41 19.49 -16.46 -3.12
C SER A 41 19.62 -17.19 -4.47
N SER A 42 19.22 -18.46 -4.54
CA SER A 42 19.24 -19.25 -5.78
C SER A 42 18.23 -18.71 -6.80
N ILE A 43 17.01 -18.40 -6.34
CA ILE A 43 15.97 -17.77 -7.18
C ILE A 43 16.47 -16.41 -7.70
N LEU A 44 17.05 -15.58 -6.82
CA LEU A 44 17.58 -14.26 -7.18
C LEU A 44 18.73 -14.36 -8.20
N HIS A 45 19.72 -15.22 -7.96
CA HIS A 45 20.86 -15.41 -8.87
C HIS A 45 20.43 -15.98 -10.23
N SER A 46 19.45 -16.88 -10.25
CA SER A 46 18.87 -17.40 -11.49
C SER A 46 18.27 -16.27 -12.32
N VAL A 47 17.53 -15.38 -11.67
CA VAL A 47 16.83 -14.26 -12.27
C VAL A 47 17.78 -13.19 -12.81
N LEU A 48 18.81 -12.82 -12.03
CA LEU A 48 19.82 -11.85 -12.44
C LEU A 48 20.54 -12.27 -13.74
N ARG A 49 20.75 -13.58 -13.93
CA ARG A 49 21.44 -14.10 -15.11
C ARG A 49 20.61 -13.98 -16.39
N THR A 50 19.29 -13.99 -16.27
CA THR A 50 18.36 -14.00 -17.40
C THR A 50 17.78 -12.62 -17.70
N TYR A 51 18.01 -11.63 -16.84
CA TYR A 51 17.43 -10.29 -16.98
C TYR A 51 18.14 -9.48 -18.07
N PRO A 52 17.41 -8.83 -19.00
CA PRO A 52 18.03 -8.13 -20.10
C PRO A 52 18.70 -6.82 -19.65
N LEU A 53 19.96 -6.62 -20.06
CA LEU A 53 20.71 -5.38 -19.79
C LEU A 53 20.00 -4.13 -20.30
N SER A 54 19.22 -4.24 -21.38
CA SER A 54 18.44 -3.13 -21.94
C SER A 54 17.32 -2.63 -21.03
N ALA A 55 16.92 -3.41 -20.02
CA ALA A 55 15.89 -3.04 -19.04
C ALA A 55 16.49 -2.86 -17.63
N ALA A 56 17.81 -2.75 -17.50
CA ALA A 56 18.51 -2.69 -16.22
C ALA A 56 18.06 -1.50 -15.35
N GLY A 57 17.65 -0.38 -15.96
CA GLY A 57 17.13 0.79 -15.24
C GLY A 57 15.79 0.56 -14.55
N GLU A 58 15.00 -0.42 -14.99
CA GLU A 58 13.73 -0.83 -14.39
C GLU A 58 13.90 -2.06 -13.47
N PHE A 59 15.13 -2.49 -13.22
CA PHE A 59 15.40 -3.66 -12.38
C PHE A 59 15.09 -3.35 -10.91
N PRO A 60 14.21 -4.13 -10.25
CA PRO A 60 13.92 -3.93 -8.83
C PRO A 60 15.15 -4.24 -7.97
N SER A 61 15.31 -3.58 -6.81
CA SER A 61 16.45 -3.84 -5.93
C SER A 61 16.51 -5.30 -5.47
N ASN A 62 17.72 -5.83 -5.29
CA ASN A 62 17.92 -7.20 -4.80
C ASN A 62 17.22 -7.44 -3.46
N GLU A 63 17.18 -6.43 -2.59
CA GLU A 63 16.48 -6.46 -1.30
C GLU A 63 14.97 -6.57 -1.48
N ALA A 64 14.38 -5.78 -2.41
CA ALA A 64 12.96 -5.87 -2.72
C ALA A 64 12.58 -7.25 -3.28
N LEU A 65 13.43 -7.84 -4.14
CA LEU A 65 13.22 -9.19 -4.67
C LEU A 65 13.31 -10.26 -3.58
N MET A 66 14.26 -10.14 -2.65
CA MET A 66 14.40 -11.06 -1.51
C MET A 66 13.22 -10.96 -0.54
N LEU A 67 12.74 -9.74 -0.25
CA LEU A 67 11.55 -9.50 0.58
C LEU A 67 10.30 -10.08 -0.08
N MET A 68 10.15 -9.91 -1.39
CA MET A 68 9.05 -10.50 -2.16
C MET A 68 9.03 -12.03 -2.06
N ILE A 69 10.18 -12.70 -2.23
CA ILE A 69 10.28 -14.17 -2.08
C ILE A 69 9.86 -14.60 -0.68
N ARG A 70 10.35 -13.90 0.36
CA ARG A 70 10.00 -14.20 1.76
C ARG A 70 8.50 -14.08 1.99
N ARG A 71 7.90 -12.94 1.59
CA ARG A 71 6.46 -12.68 1.73
C ARG A 71 5.63 -13.76 1.08
N GLN A 72 5.98 -14.12 -0.14
CA GLN A 72 5.22 -15.09 -0.90
C GLN A 72 5.24 -16.49 -0.26
N ARG A 73 6.29 -16.80 0.51
CA ARG A 73 6.42 -18.03 1.31
C ARG A 73 5.72 -17.97 2.67
N THR A 74 5.57 -16.77 3.24
CA THR A 74 4.87 -16.55 4.51
C THR A 74 3.41 -16.14 4.33
N VAL A 75 2.89 -16.00 3.10
CA VAL A 75 1.46 -15.80 2.88
C VAL A 75 0.72 -16.99 3.47
N GLU A 76 -0.05 -16.72 4.50
CA GLU A 76 -0.84 -17.73 5.16
C GLU A 76 -2.01 -18.09 4.26
N THR A 77 -2.18 -19.39 4.05
CA THR A 77 -3.30 -19.93 3.31
C THR A 77 -4.60 -19.54 4.03
N VAL A 78 -5.53 -18.97 3.29
CA VAL A 78 -6.92 -18.77 3.73
C VAL A 78 -7.47 -20.11 4.23
N ASP A 79 -8.25 -20.11 5.31
CA ASP A 79 -8.86 -21.33 5.83
C ASP A 79 -9.69 -22.03 4.74
N ILE A 80 -9.82 -23.36 4.86
CA ILE A 80 -10.46 -24.26 3.86
C ILE A 80 -11.88 -23.78 3.45
N ASP A 81 -12.55 -23.03 4.33
CA ASP A 81 -13.90 -22.50 4.12
C ASP A 81 -13.94 -21.12 3.43
N GLY A 82 -12.79 -20.58 3.00
CA GLY A 82 -12.68 -19.24 2.41
C GLY A 82 -12.90 -18.10 3.39
N ARG A 83 -12.97 -18.40 4.70
CA ARG A 83 -13.09 -17.43 5.79
C ARG A 83 -11.73 -16.86 6.16
N LEU A 84 -11.72 -15.63 6.69
CA LEU A 84 -10.50 -15.06 7.26
C LEU A 84 -10.03 -15.92 8.47
N PRO A 85 -8.74 -16.27 8.53
CA PRO A 85 -8.12 -16.90 9.70
C PRO A 85 -8.44 -16.17 11.00
N GLU A 86 -8.63 -16.92 12.09
CA GLU A 86 -9.15 -16.36 13.36
C GLU A 86 -8.32 -15.19 13.91
N LYS A 87 -6.99 -15.24 13.77
CA LYS A 87 -6.06 -14.16 14.14
C LYS A 87 -6.24 -12.86 13.36
N LEU A 88 -6.84 -12.90 12.17
CA LEU A 88 -7.14 -11.72 11.36
C LEU A 88 -8.56 -11.17 11.65
N ARG A 89 -9.37 -11.91 12.40
CA ARG A 89 -10.73 -11.50 12.78
C ARG A 89 -10.75 -10.55 13.97
N LYS A 90 -9.61 -10.40 14.64
CA LYS A 90 -9.41 -9.52 15.79
C LYS A 90 -8.37 -8.45 15.51
N THR A 91 -8.50 -7.33 16.20
CA THR A 91 -7.46 -6.29 16.25
C THR A 91 -6.30 -6.73 17.15
N TYR A 92 -5.18 -6.02 17.08
CA TYR A 92 -4.06 -6.18 18.01
C TYR A 92 -4.42 -5.93 19.49
N ARG A 93 -5.59 -5.33 19.75
CA ARG A 93 -6.13 -5.10 21.11
C ARG A 93 -7.13 -6.17 21.53
N ASP A 94 -7.21 -7.29 20.78
CA ASP A 94 -8.17 -8.37 21.00
C ASP A 94 -9.65 -7.95 20.82
N GLU A 95 -9.91 -6.80 20.21
CA GLU A 95 -11.27 -6.38 19.83
C GLU A 95 -11.73 -7.07 18.55
N ASP A 96 -13.00 -7.49 18.50
CA ASP A 96 -13.63 -8.01 17.28
C ASP A 96 -13.56 -6.98 16.15
N PHE A 97 -12.96 -7.38 15.03
CA PHE A 97 -12.74 -6.51 13.87
C PHE A 97 -13.71 -6.79 12.71
N ILE A 98 -14.51 -7.86 12.81
CA ILE A 98 -15.56 -8.20 11.84
C ILE A 98 -16.91 -7.83 12.46
N LEU A 99 -17.56 -6.80 11.90
CA LEU A 99 -18.90 -6.39 12.32
C LEU A 99 -19.98 -7.24 11.66
N HIS A 100 -19.80 -7.56 10.39
CA HIS A 100 -20.75 -8.34 9.58
C HIS A 100 -19.98 -9.21 8.60
N GLU A 101 -20.43 -10.44 8.41
CA GLU A 101 -19.87 -11.37 7.43
C GLU A 101 -21.00 -12.23 6.90
N ASP A 102 -21.25 -12.11 5.60
CA ASP A 102 -22.09 -13.02 4.84
C ASP A 102 -21.35 -13.49 3.58
N LYS A 103 -22.05 -14.22 2.70
CA LYS A 103 -21.46 -14.81 1.48
C LYS A 103 -20.96 -13.76 0.46
N ASN A 104 -21.48 -12.53 0.52
CA ASN A 104 -21.26 -11.49 -0.46
C ASN A 104 -20.55 -10.26 0.12
N LEU A 105 -20.69 -10.02 1.42
CA LEU A 105 -20.25 -8.81 2.09
C LEU A 105 -19.59 -9.13 3.43
N ILE A 106 -18.39 -8.59 3.61
CA ILE A 106 -17.72 -8.54 4.90
C ILE A 106 -17.52 -7.07 5.25
N ILE A 107 -17.98 -6.68 6.44
CA ILE A 107 -17.76 -5.35 7.00
C ILE A 107 -16.73 -5.49 8.11
N PHE A 108 -15.54 -4.94 7.87
CA PHE A 108 -14.55 -4.78 8.92
C PHE A 108 -14.80 -3.46 9.63
N THR A 109 -14.98 -3.50 10.95
CA THR A 109 -14.96 -2.34 11.85
C THR A 109 -15.12 -2.83 13.28
N THR A 110 -14.81 -1.99 14.26
CA THR A 110 -15.03 -2.26 15.68
C THR A 110 -16.23 -1.47 16.21
N LYS A 111 -16.79 -1.89 17.35
CA LYS A 111 -17.81 -1.11 18.06
C LYS A 111 -17.30 0.29 18.45
N THR A 112 -16.00 0.40 18.74
CA THR A 112 -15.32 1.66 19.01
C THR A 112 -15.37 2.59 17.81
N ASN A 113 -15.01 2.09 16.62
CA ASN A 113 -15.08 2.86 15.38
C ASN A 113 -16.52 3.28 15.04
N LEU A 114 -17.51 2.40 15.23
CA LEU A 114 -18.92 2.76 15.07
C LEU A 114 -19.38 3.85 16.04
N SER A 115 -18.89 3.83 17.27
CA SER A 115 -19.20 4.85 18.27
C SER A 115 -18.60 6.21 17.89
N ILE A 116 -17.37 6.20 17.36
CA ILE A 116 -16.72 7.40 16.81
C ILE A 116 -17.54 7.93 15.62
N LEU A 117 -17.92 7.07 14.67
CA LEU A 117 -18.77 7.46 13.55
C LEU A 117 -20.06 8.10 14.07
N LYS A 118 -20.79 7.42 14.95
CA LYS A 118 -22.05 7.92 15.53
C LYS A 118 -21.94 9.32 16.14
N GLN A 119 -20.80 9.67 16.74
CA GLN A 119 -20.59 10.98 17.38
C GLN A 119 -20.25 12.10 16.40
N ASN A 120 -19.79 11.77 15.19
CA ASN A 120 -19.40 12.75 14.20
C ASN A 120 -20.58 13.10 13.29
N LYS A 121 -20.80 14.40 13.06
CA LYS A 121 -21.90 14.94 12.24
C LYS A 121 -21.70 14.73 10.74
N TYR A 122 -20.45 14.64 10.29
CA TYR A 122 -20.10 14.47 8.89
C TYR A 122 -19.20 13.25 8.74
N TRP A 123 -19.58 12.37 7.82
CA TRP A 123 -18.79 11.21 7.44
C TRP A 123 -18.39 11.40 5.98
N PHE A 124 -17.11 11.19 5.72
CA PHE A 124 -16.58 11.12 4.37
C PHE A 124 -16.22 9.66 4.15
N ASP A 125 -16.90 9.04 3.20
CA ASP A 125 -16.64 7.67 2.76
C ASP A 125 -16.31 7.73 1.27
N ASP A 126 -15.28 7.01 0.85
CA ASP A 126 -14.90 6.87 -0.54
C ASP A 126 -14.69 5.39 -0.87
N GLY A 127 -15.36 4.95 -1.93
CA GLY A 127 -15.50 3.53 -2.27
C GLY A 127 -14.33 3.04 -3.09
N THR A 128 -13.42 2.27 -2.49
CA THR A 128 -12.41 1.52 -3.25
C THR A 128 -13.01 0.20 -3.76
N PHE A 129 -13.70 0.23 -4.89
CA PHE A 129 -14.17 -0.98 -5.56
C PHE A 129 -13.03 -1.60 -6.38
N LYS A 130 -12.33 -2.58 -5.80
CA LYS A 130 -11.59 -3.56 -6.62
C LYS A 130 -12.54 -4.72 -6.91
N VAL A 131 -13.01 -4.81 -8.15
CA VAL A 131 -13.72 -5.99 -8.64
C VAL A 131 -12.68 -7.08 -8.93
N ASN A 132 -12.27 -7.76 -7.88
CA ASN A 132 -11.85 -9.14 -7.93
C ASN A 132 -12.16 -9.70 -6.54
N TYR A 133 -12.75 -10.90 -6.47
CA TYR A 133 -13.17 -11.49 -5.21
C TYR A 133 -12.02 -11.39 -4.18
N GLN A 134 -12.29 -10.69 -3.07
CA GLN A 134 -11.52 -10.56 -1.81
C GLN A 134 -10.82 -9.21 -1.48
N LEU A 135 -11.52 -8.42 -0.65
CA LEU A 135 -11.08 -7.76 0.60
C LEU A 135 -10.57 -6.29 0.63
N ASN A 136 -11.48 -5.43 1.13
CA ASN A 136 -11.45 -4.15 1.89
C ASN A 136 -10.15 -3.36 2.20
N VAL A 137 -10.09 -2.09 1.76
CA VAL A 137 -8.99 -1.11 1.96
C VAL A 137 -9.40 0.18 2.74
N SER A 138 -10.70 0.44 2.97
CA SER A 138 -11.19 1.79 3.36
C SER A 138 -10.84 2.28 4.80
N LEU A 139 -10.82 1.41 5.82
CA LEU A 139 -10.50 1.81 7.20
C LEU A 139 -9.02 2.13 7.45
N PHE A 140 -8.12 1.62 6.61
CA PHE A 140 -6.69 1.89 6.72
C PHE A 140 -6.39 3.35 6.36
N PHE A 141 -7.05 3.88 5.33
CA PHE A 141 -6.76 5.20 4.79
C PHE A 141 -7.07 6.36 5.74
N SER A 142 -8.20 6.36 6.44
CA SER A 142 -8.58 7.46 7.35
C SER A 142 -7.73 7.51 8.62
N ASN A 143 -7.41 6.35 9.18
CA ASN A 143 -6.48 6.23 10.29
C ASN A 143 -5.06 6.63 9.86
N PHE A 144 -4.66 6.25 8.66
CA PHE A 144 -3.39 6.62 8.07
C PHE A 144 -3.30 8.13 7.85
N LEU A 145 -4.31 8.76 7.25
CA LEU A 145 -4.41 10.22 7.08
C LEU A 145 -4.31 10.97 8.42
N SER A 146 -5.00 10.46 9.45
CA SER A 146 -4.95 11.02 10.80
C SER A 146 -3.57 10.86 11.47
N SER A 147 -2.88 9.76 11.20
CA SER A 147 -1.52 9.51 11.68
C SER A 147 -0.51 10.43 10.98
N VAL A 148 -0.60 10.55 9.66
CA VAL A 148 0.23 11.46 8.86
C VAL A 148 0.05 12.90 9.29
N TRP A 149 -1.20 13.33 9.49
CA TRP A 149 -1.49 14.67 9.99
C TRP A 149 -0.87 14.91 11.37
N ARG A 150 -0.95 13.93 12.28
CA ARG A 150 -0.31 14.00 13.60
C ARG A 150 1.21 14.13 13.49
N GLN A 151 1.85 13.50 12.51
CA GLN A 151 3.29 13.66 12.29
C GLN A 151 3.66 15.03 11.75
N VAL A 152 2.89 15.55 10.77
CA VAL A 152 3.05 16.93 10.29
C VAL A 152 2.94 17.93 11.44
N GLN A 153 2.04 17.70 12.40
CA GLN A 153 1.93 18.51 13.61
C GLN A 153 3.12 18.35 14.56
N ASN A 154 3.50 17.11 14.88
CA ASN A 154 4.59 16.83 15.83
C ASN A 154 5.95 17.31 15.35
N LYS A 155 6.16 17.38 14.03
CA LYS A 155 7.39 17.86 13.40
C LYS A 155 7.41 19.38 13.15
N GLY A 156 6.37 20.11 13.58
CA GLY A 156 6.30 21.57 13.40
C GLY A 156 5.98 22.02 11.97
N LEU A 157 5.60 21.10 11.09
CA LEU A 157 5.37 21.35 9.65
C LEU A 157 3.95 21.87 9.34
N THR A 158 3.18 22.25 10.37
CA THR A 158 1.76 22.66 10.21
C THR A 158 1.61 23.93 9.39
N THR A 159 2.42 24.95 9.66
CA THR A 159 2.39 26.22 8.91
C THR A 159 2.77 25.99 7.45
N LYS A 160 3.86 25.24 7.21
CA LYS A 160 4.30 24.85 5.86
C LYS A 160 3.21 24.07 5.12
N TYR A 161 2.56 23.10 5.76
CA TYR A 161 1.42 22.38 5.16
C TYR A 161 0.23 23.26 4.75
N ASN A 162 -0.05 24.33 5.50
CA ASN A 162 -1.19 25.20 5.19
C ASN A 162 -0.86 26.23 4.10
N GLU A 163 0.35 26.78 4.14
CA GLU A 163 0.78 27.90 3.30
C GLU A 163 1.45 27.45 2.00
N ASP A 164 2.11 26.29 1.99
CA ASP A 164 2.79 25.73 0.83
C ASP A 164 1.94 24.63 0.17
N GLU A 165 1.38 24.96 -0.98
CA GLU A 165 0.57 24.04 -1.77
C GLU A 165 1.36 22.85 -2.31
N TYR A 166 2.63 23.05 -2.67
CA TYR A 166 3.50 22.02 -3.23
C TYR A 166 3.88 21.00 -2.15
N PHE A 167 4.30 21.47 -0.97
CA PHE A 167 4.56 20.61 0.18
C PHE A 167 3.30 19.84 0.60
N ARG A 168 2.16 20.51 0.68
CA ARG A 168 0.87 19.86 0.98
C ARG A 168 0.51 18.78 -0.03
N LEU A 169 0.76 19.03 -1.32
CA LEU A 169 0.51 18.06 -2.38
C LEU A 169 1.43 16.84 -2.23
N ASN A 170 2.71 17.03 -1.90
CA ASN A 170 3.65 15.92 -1.72
C ASN A 170 3.31 15.08 -0.48
N VAL A 171 2.87 15.69 0.61
CA VAL A 171 2.32 14.95 1.76
C VAL A 171 1.08 14.14 1.37
N LYS A 172 0.19 14.69 0.54
CA LYS A 172 -0.96 13.94 0.00
C LYS A 172 -0.54 12.80 -0.94
N LYS A 173 0.57 12.93 -1.66
CA LYS A 173 1.14 11.83 -2.46
C LYS A 173 1.68 10.72 -1.57
N LEU A 174 2.35 11.03 -0.45
CA LEU A 174 2.77 10.02 0.54
C LEU A 174 1.57 9.22 1.06
N ILE A 175 0.46 9.91 1.31
CA ILE A 175 -0.81 9.29 1.68
C ILE A 175 -1.35 8.39 0.55
N ALA A 176 -1.23 8.83 -0.70
CA ALA A 176 -1.71 8.10 -1.87
C ALA A 176 -0.92 6.81 -2.16
N LEU A 177 0.25 6.61 -1.53
CA LEU A 177 1.00 5.35 -1.60
C LEU A 177 0.20 4.14 -1.10
N ALA A 178 -0.77 4.35 -0.21
CA ALA A 178 -1.71 3.31 0.21
C ALA A 178 -2.53 2.72 -0.95
N PHE A 179 -2.64 3.43 -2.07
CA PHE A 179 -3.37 3.00 -3.27
C PHE A 179 -2.46 2.50 -4.39
N VAL A 180 -1.15 2.71 -4.27
CA VAL A 180 -0.17 2.20 -5.23
C VAL A 180 -0.07 0.68 -5.07
N PRO A 181 -0.04 -0.10 -6.15
CA PRO A 181 0.20 -1.55 -6.07
C PRO A 181 1.44 -1.83 -5.22
N LEU A 182 1.39 -2.80 -4.31
CA LEU A 182 2.47 -3.08 -3.34
C LEU A 182 3.85 -3.19 -4.01
N ASP A 183 3.91 -3.69 -5.25
CA ASP A 183 5.14 -3.85 -6.02
C ASP A 183 5.69 -2.55 -6.65
N GLN A 184 4.94 -1.44 -6.55
CA GLN A 184 5.27 -0.10 -7.02
C GLN A 184 5.32 0.91 -5.87
N VAL A 185 4.93 0.55 -4.65
CA VAL A 185 4.89 1.46 -3.49
C VAL A 185 6.27 2.05 -3.19
N ILE A 186 7.32 1.23 -3.23
CA ILE A 186 8.70 1.71 -2.97
C ILE A 186 9.13 2.71 -4.05
N THR A 187 8.95 2.36 -5.32
CA THR A 187 9.24 3.28 -6.45
C THR A 187 8.43 4.56 -6.35
N GLY A 188 7.15 4.46 -5.97
CA GLY A 188 6.30 5.61 -5.73
C GLY A 188 6.82 6.47 -4.57
N PHE A 189 7.27 5.84 -3.48
CA PHE A 189 7.83 6.52 -2.32
C PHE A 189 9.12 7.26 -2.68
N ASP A 190 10.06 6.60 -3.35
CA ASP A 190 11.33 7.22 -3.78
C ASP A 190 11.09 8.44 -4.68
N LEU A 191 10.19 8.30 -5.66
CA LEU A 191 9.82 9.41 -6.56
C LEU A 191 9.18 10.60 -5.83
N ILE A 192 8.53 10.34 -4.70
CA ILE A 192 7.91 11.38 -3.87
C ILE A 192 8.94 12.01 -2.93
N CYS A 193 9.88 11.22 -2.38
CA CYS A 193 10.97 11.73 -1.55
C CYS A 193 11.81 12.77 -2.29
N ASP A 194 12.13 12.54 -3.57
CA ASP A 194 12.86 13.48 -4.42
C ASP A 194 12.14 14.82 -4.64
N GLN A 195 10.87 14.92 -4.24
CA GLN A 195 10.06 16.13 -4.39
C GLN A 195 9.95 16.95 -3.09
N PHE A 196 10.48 16.46 -1.97
CA PHE A 196 10.50 17.18 -0.70
C PHE A 196 11.79 17.98 -0.52
N ASP A 197 11.71 19.08 0.22
CA ASP A 197 12.88 19.82 0.69
C ASP A 197 13.48 19.14 1.94
N ASP A 198 14.76 19.42 2.23
CA ASP A 198 15.54 18.85 3.35
C ASP A 198 14.87 19.01 4.74
N ASP A 199 13.95 19.96 4.92
CA ASP A 199 13.23 20.16 6.18
C ASP A 199 12.15 19.10 6.46
N ALA A 200 11.89 18.21 5.51
CA ALA A 200 10.92 17.13 5.62
C ALA A 200 11.56 15.75 5.91
N ASP A 201 12.89 15.65 6.00
CA ASP A 201 13.61 14.39 6.24
C ASP A 201 13.05 13.60 7.41
N ASP A 202 12.79 14.29 8.51
CA ASP A 202 12.23 13.74 9.75
C ASP A 202 10.83 13.13 9.58
N LEU A 203 10.04 13.66 8.63
CA LEU A 203 8.74 13.13 8.25
C LEU A 203 8.92 11.91 7.35
N LEU A 204 9.79 12.00 6.32
CA LEU A 204 10.07 10.89 5.40
C LEU A 204 10.64 9.67 6.13
N ASP A 205 11.53 9.88 7.09
CA ASP A 205 12.10 8.86 7.97
C ASP A 205 11.03 8.10 8.76
N TYR A 206 9.99 8.81 9.21
CA TYR A 206 8.86 8.19 9.90
C TYR A 206 8.10 7.24 8.97
N PHE A 207 7.84 7.64 7.72
CA PHE A 207 7.16 6.79 6.74
C PHE A 207 8.02 5.58 6.38
N ALA A 208 9.31 5.78 6.13
CA ALA A 208 10.25 4.71 5.81
C ALA A 208 10.37 3.66 6.94
N LYS A 209 10.24 4.08 8.21
CA LYS A 209 10.35 3.21 9.38
C LYS A 209 9.04 2.52 9.81
N ASN A 210 7.88 3.13 9.57
CA ASN A 210 6.61 2.67 10.14
C ASN A 210 5.63 2.10 9.12
N MET A 211 5.89 2.28 7.83
CA MET A 211 5.16 1.53 6.81
C MET A 211 6.02 0.35 6.43
N ASP A 212 5.74 -0.79 7.07
CA ASP A 212 6.19 -2.09 6.59
C ASP A 212 5.45 -2.39 5.27
N TRP A 213 5.92 -1.81 4.16
CA TRP A 213 5.38 -2.01 2.80
C TRP A 213 5.71 -3.39 2.28
#